data_AF-A0A383W0A2-F1
#
_entry.id   AF-A0A383W0A2-F1
#
_cell.length_a   1.000
_cell.length_b   1.000
_cell.length_c   1.000
_cell.angle_alpha   90.00
_cell.angle_beta   90.00
_cell.angle_gamma   90.00
#
_symmetry.space_group_name_H-M   'P 1'
#
loop_
_entity.id
_entity.type
_entity.pdbx_description
1 polymer ?
#
loop_
_entity_poly.entity_id
_entity_poly.type
_entity_poly.pdbx_seq_one_letter_code
_entity_poly.pdbx_strand_id
1 'polypeptide(L)'
;MAQCRCSARSLQWFLAILALSYTVTDAEESCPQGISYRAEKDRALLFGGVYSACASGCQPRNDEWSQGCNPSSQPNPFRGYAVCHPSQTAAVEQGLSKLPAFADMQDFSPCQLYSYLQGRTLWVMGDSLMRNYYYALRCFMLDFWDHAKGECAPSSNERILKSIYKSADTNITSSMGSRAITDVPRCVHLIGGGRICWVQSVRGEEFATPNPQDPGILQRLQHTVADKDDIFLLNFGRWHYTNCRGLEAEGYRQALKEVGELYQKTRSEFPNWLFKTSTHDHTACREGKRHEVTDQCIPAVEGGYPASFGQRINSIAESILGSYSVPILDTYQPTIAMHEGHILYPPPRSTVRDCLHYCSPGIPEFEIFMMARAFVKNGIKPLGKRDSTSSLQCLPVTEFRPPAGWSYYLDMISRNQSAASPAMAGAHAAIDVQQQQQLLEPELQEQVL
;
A
#
# COMPACT_ATOMS: atom_id res chain seq x y z
N MET A 1 21.45 62.12 -7.06
CA MET A 1 21.06 62.20 -5.63
C MET A 1 19.61 62.65 -5.56
N ALA A 2 18.69 61.73 -5.28
CA ALA A 2 17.28 62.04 -5.04
C ALA A 2 16.80 61.18 -3.87
N GLN A 3 16.42 61.82 -2.77
CA GLN A 3 15.96 61.19 -1.54
C GLN A 3 14.44 60.99 -1.60
N CYS A 4 13.98 59.74 -1.61
CA CYS A 4 12.60 59.39 -1.33
C CYS A 4 12.41 59.21 0.19
N ARG A 5 11.50 60.00 0.78
CA ARG A 5 11.03 59.84 2.16
C ARG A 5 9.80 58.93 2.17
N CYS A 6 9.88 57.76 2.80
CA CYS A 6 8.72 56.95 3.16
C CYS A 6 8.36 57.20 4.63
N SER A 7 7.10 57.62 4.84
CA SER A 7 6.49 57.90 6.14
C SER A 7 6.06 56.59 6.81
N ALA A 8 6.65 56.27 7.97
CA ALA A 8 6.20 55.20 8.85
C ALA A 8 4.95 55.64 9.64
N ARG A 9 3.80 55.02 9.38
CA ARG A 9 2.64 55.08 10.28
C ARG A 9 2.58 53.80 11.09
N SER A 10 2.78 53.98 12.39
CA SER A 10 2.59 53.00 13.46
C SER A 10 1.13 52.53 13.51
N LEU A 11 0.92 51.22 13.44
CA LEU A 11 -0.36 50.57 13.68
C LEU A 11 -0.14 49.49 14.76
N GLN A 12 -0.22 49.91 16.03
CA GLN A 12 -0.24 49.00 17.18
C GLN A 12 -1.64 48.38 17.30
N TRP A 13 -1.77 47.11 16.91
CA TRP A 13 -2.93 46.28 17.24
C TRP A 13 -2.61 45.45 18.48
N PHE A 14 -3.40 45.64 19.54
CA PHE A 14 -3.40 44.81 20.74
C PHE A 14 -3.99 43.43 20.41
N LEU A 15 -3.16 42.39 20.43
CA LEU A 15 -3.60 40.99 20.44
C LEU A 15 -3.73 40.54 21.90
N ALA A 16 -4.96 40.59 22.42
CA ALA A 16 -5.32 39.93 23.67
C ALA A 16 -5.45 38.42 23.40
N ILE A 17 -4.40 37.66 23.75
CA ILE A 17 -4.42 36.20 23.73
C ILE A 17 -5.16 35.73 24.99
N LEU A 18 -6.47 35.50 24.85
CA LEU A 18 -7.25 34.73 25.82
C LEU A 18 -6.83 33.26 25.70
N ALA A 19 -5.97 32.81 26.61
CA ALA A 19 -5.69 31.39 26.81
C ALA A 19 -6.93 30.73 27.42
N LEU A 20 -7.87 30.32 26.56
CA LEU A 20 -8.94 29.39 26.93
C LEU A 20 -8.29 28.04 27.25
N SER A 21 -8.17 27.74 28.55
CA SER A 21 -7.83 26.41 29.04
C SER A 21 -8.98 25.46 28.72
N TYR A 22 -8.95 24.85 27.55
CA TYR A 22 -9.84 23.73 27.24
C TYR A 22 -9.44 22.56 28.13
N THR A 23 -10.23 22.28 29.16
CA THR A 23 -10.18 20.99 29.85
C THR A 23 -10.61 19.93 28.84
N VAL A 24 -9.64 19.17 28.32
CA VAL A 24 -9.90 17.95 27.54
C VAL A 24 -10.52 16.96 28.52
N THR A 25 -11.84 16.95 28.63
CA THR A 25 -12.53 15.77 29.14
C THR A 25 -12.21 14.65 28.16
N ASP A 26 -11.75 13.49 28.63
CA ASP A 26 -11.56 12.27 27.84
C ASP A 26 -12.87 11.95 27.11
N ALA A 27 -13.04 12.54 25.93
CA ALA A 27 -14.24 12.40 25.14
C ALA A 27 -14.11 11.05 24.45
N GLU A 28 -14.92 10.08 24.89
CA GLU A 28 -15.08 8.83 24.18
C GLU A 28 -15.48 9.15 22.73
N GLU A 29 -14.58 8.87 21.78
CA GLU A 29 -14.87 9.02 20.37
C GLU A 29 -15.89 7.94 20.00
N SER A 30 -17.19 8.30 20.08
CA SER A 30 -18.26 7.39 19.67
C SER A 30 -18.21 7.24 18.16
N CYS A 31 -17.85 6.06 17.72
CA CYS A 31 -17.83 5.75 16.31
C CYS A 31 -19.23 5.34 15.84
N PRO A 32 -19.51 5.39 14.52
CA PRO A 32 -20.72 4.78 14.01
C PRO A 32 -20.79 3.29 14.43
N GLN A 33 -22.00 2.75 14.54
CA GLN A 33 -22.27 1.35 14.96
C GLN A 33 -22.01 1.02 16.44
N GLY A 34 -21.79 2.03 17.30
CA GLY A 34 -21.57 1.80 18.73
C GLY A 34 -20.21 1.19 19.05
N ILE A 35 -19.27 1.27 18.10
CA ILE A 35 -17.87 0.94 18.32
C ILE A 35 -17.24 2.08 19.13
N SER A 36 -16.47 1.75 20.15
CA SER A 36 -15.62 2.71 20.86
C SER A 36 -14.31 2.07 21.29
N TYR A 37 -13.30 2.91 21.43
CA TYR A 37 -11.94 2.51 21.82
C TYR A 37 -11.55 3.24 23.11
N ARG A 38 -10.80 2.56 23.97
CA ARG A 38 -10.16 3.17 25.14
C ARG A 38 -8.79 3.70 24.72
N ALA A 39 -8.39 4.83 25.28
CA ALA A 39 -7.01 5.27 25.16
C ALA A 39 -6.10 4.23 25.82
N GLU A 40 -5.12 3.72 25.07
CA GLU A 40 -4.04 2.91 25.60
C GLU A 40 -2.83 3.82 25.85
N LYS A 41 -2.18 3.66 27.02
CA LYS A 41 -1.02 4.49 27.39
C LYS A 41 0.22 4.17 26.56
N ASP A 42 0.35 2.92 26.12
CA ASP A 42 1.61 2.38 25.61
C ASP A 42 1.59 2.10 24.11
N ARG A 43 0.46 2.33 23.42
CA ARG A 43 0.31 2.05 21.99
C ARG A 43 -0.82 2.85 21.36
N ALA A 44 -0.52 3.63 20.33
CA ALA A 44 -1.56 4.26 19.52
C ALA A 44 -2.40 3.22 18.77
N LEU A 45 -3.68 3.54 18.55
CA LEU A 45 -4.61 2.70 17.77
C LEU A 45 -4.02 2.36 16.40
N LEU A 46 -3.47 3.37 15.72
CA LEU A 46 -2.83 3.23 14.42
C LEU A 46 -1.73 2.16 14.39
N PHE A 47 -0.90 2.07 15.44
CA PHE A 47 0.21 1.12 15.51
C PHE A 47 -0.17 -0.20 16.21
N GLY A 48 -1.33 -0.73 15.88
CA GLY A 48 -1.83 -2.03 16.36
C GLY A 48 -2.57 -1.98 17.69
N GLY A 49 -2.77 -0.79 18.27
CA GLY A 49 -3.59 -0.61 19.48
C GLY A 49 -5.05 -1.03 19.28
N VAL A 50 -5.59 -0.95 18.05
CA VAL A 50 -6.97 -1.38 17.72
C VAL A 50 -7.29 -2.81 18.20
N TYR A 51 -6.29 -3.70 18.19
CA TYR A 51 -6.51 -5.08 18.61
C TYR A 51 -6.93 -5.20 20.09
N SER A 52 -6.29 -4.44 20.98
CA SER A 52 -6.49 -4.51 22.44
C SER A 52 -7.36 -3.37 23.01
N ALA A 53 -7.44 -2.24 22.31
CA ALA A 53 -8.08 -1.02 22.81
C ALA A 53 -9.60 -0.99 22.70
N CYS A 54 -10.22 -2.00 22.07
CA CYS A 54 -11.67 -2.06 21.93
C CYS A 54 -12.38 -1.96 23.30
N ALA A 55 -13.34 -1.04 23.41
CA ALA A 55 -14.18 -0.88 24.60
C ALA A 55 -15.55 -1.56 24.44
N SER A 56 -16.23 -1.33 23.32
CA SER A 56 -17.56 -1.89 23.00
C SER A 56 -17.82 -1.93 21.49
N GLY A 57 -18.78 -2.75 21.05
CA GLY A 57 -19.27 -2.80 19.67
C GLY A 57 -18.37 -3.50 18.64
N CYS A 58 -17.23 -4.05 19.08
CA CYS A 58 -16.18 -4.58 18.22
C CYS A 58 -16.40 -6.00 17.72
N GLN A 59 -15.61 -6.38 16.72
CA GLN A 59 -15.56 -7.76 16.24
C GLN A 59 -14.85 -8.68 17.26
N PRO A 60 -15.21 -9.98 17.31
CA PRO A 60 -14.50 -10.96 18.12
C PRO A 60 -12.99 -10.99 17.81
N ARG A 61 -12.19 -11.33 18.83
CA ARG A 61 -10.72 -11.44 18.72
C ARG A 61 -10.22 -12.88 18.67
N ASN A 62 -11.12 -13.84 18.55
CA ASN A 62 -10.82 -15.28 18.61
C ASN A 62 -10.92 -15.98 17.24
N ASP A 63 -11.20 -15.24 16.18
CA ASP A 63 -11.18 -15.76 14.81
C ASP A 63 -9.78 -15.60 14.17
N GLU A 64 -9.58 -16.29 13.04
CA GLU A 64 -8.31 -16.23 12.33
C GLU A 64 -7.96 -14.80 11.89
N TRP A 65 -8.93 -14.04 11.35
CA TRP A 65 -8.69 -12.71 10.80
C TRP A 65 -8.13 -11.73 11.85
N SER A 66 -8.75 -11.70 13.02
CA SER A 66 -8.30 -10.91 14.17
C SER A 66 -6.96 -11.39 14.70
N GLN A 67 -6.72 -12.70 14.78
CA GLN A 67 -5.40 -13.23 15.16
C GLN A 67 -4.31 -12.86 14.14
N GLY A 68 -4.68 -12.75 12.86
CA GLY A 68 -3.86 -12.18 11.80
C GLY A 68 -3.59 -10.68 11.93
N CYS A 69 -4.22 -10.00 12.87
CA CYS A 69 -4.00 -8.59 13.19
C CYS A 69 -3.47 -8.38 14.61
N ASN A 70 -3.22 -9.46 15.36
CA ASN A 70 -2.63 -9.38 16.68
C ASN A 70 -1.12 -9.06 16.57
N PRO A 71 -0.65 -7.88 16.99
CA PRO A 71 0.77 -7.51 16.89
C PRO A 71 1.69 -8.41 17.74
N SER A 72 1.13 -9.13 18.72
CA SER A 72 1.86 -10.04 19.59
C SER A 72 1.96 -11.47 19.01
N SER A 73 1.21 -11.78 17.95
CA SER A 73 1.23 -13.11 17.32
C SER A 73 2.34 -13.18 16.27
N GLN A 74 3.32 -14.08 16.46
CA GLN A 74 4.45 -14.27 15.55
C GLN A 74 4.71 -15.77 15.30
N PRO A 75 4.96 -16.21 14.05
CA PRO A 75 4.74 -15.46 12.82
C PRO A 75 3.24 -15.16 12.64
N ASN A 76 2.91 -14.04 12.00
CA ASN A 76 1.53 -13.70 11.74
C ASN A 76 0.92 -14.73 10.76
N PRO A 77 -0.18 -15.43 11.12
CA PRO A 77 -0.71 -16.55 10.33
C PRO A 77 -1.15 -16.16 8.91
N PHE A 78 -1.53 -14.90 8.67
CA PHE A 78 -1.96 -14.42 7.34
C PHE A 78 -0.82 -13.91 6.48
N ARG A 79 0.35 -13.69 7.09
CA ARG A 79 1.53 -13.15 6.43
C ARG A 79 2.60 -14.20 6.38
N GLY A 80 2.31 -15.44 5.98
CA GLY A 80 3.29 -16.54 5.88
C GLY A 80 4.57 -16.22 5.07
N TYR A 81 4.72 -15.01 4.54
CA TYR A 81 5.91 -14.42 3.92
C TYR A 81 6.71 -13.42 4.80
N ALA A 82 6.26 -13.05 6.01
CA ALA A 82 6.82 -11.98 6.82
C ALA A 82 6.80 -12.27 8.33
N VAL A 83 7.91 -11.97 9.02
CA VAL A 83 8.03 -11.96 10.49
C VAL A 83 8.44 -10.56 10.95
N CYS A 84 7.86 -10.10 12.05
CA CYS A 84 8.14 -8.78 12.62
C CYS A 84 8.42 -8.87 14.12
N HIS A 85 9.49 -8.22 14.55
CA HIS A 85 9.82 -8.05 15.95
C HIS A 85 9.26 -6.73 16.49
N PRO A 86 8.80 -6.68 17.75
CA PRO A 86 8.32 -5.44 18.37
C PRO A 86 9.32 -4.28 18.31
N SER A 87 10.63 -4.55 18.33
CA SER A 87 11.67 -3.54 18.19
C SER A 87 11.64 -2.80 16.85
N GLN A 88 11.13 -3.43 15.79
CA GLN A 88 11.06 -2.83 14.45
C GLN A 88 9.95 -1.79 14.36
N THR A 89 8.79 -2.09 14.96
CA THR A 89 7.70 -1.12 15.15
C THR A 89 8.19 0.06 16.00
N ALA A 90 8.85 -0.22 17.13
CA ALA A 90 9.37 0.82 18.01
C ALA A 90 10.39 1.75 17.31
N ALA A 91 11.28 1.19 16.48
CA ALA A 91 12.24 1.96 15.70
C ALA A 91 11.55 2.88 14.67
N VAL A 92 10.50 2.39 14.01
CA VAL A 92 9.68 3.19 13.10
C VAL A 92 8.99 4.33 13.85
N GLU A 93 8.31 4.05 14.96
CA GLU A 93 7.64 5.08 15.77
C GLU A 93 8.62 6.12 16.29
N GLN A 94 9.81 5.70 16.72
CA GLN A 94 10.88 6.61 17.12
C GLN A 94 11.32 7.51 15.96
N GLY A 95 11.45 6.97 14.74
CA GLY A 95 11.72 7.75 13.54
C GLY A 95 10.62 8.76 13.24
N LEU A 96 9.37 8.33 13.35
CA LEU A 96 8.18 9.16 13.10
C LEU A 96 7.96 10.24 14.17
N SER A 97 8.44 10.03 15.40
CA SER A 97 8.32 10.99 16.51
C SER A 97 8.93 12.37 16.21
N LYS A 98 9.81 12.43 15.20
CA LYS A 98 10.47 13.65 14.74
C LYS A 98 9.63 14.45 13.74
N LEU A 99 8.53 13.88 13.25
CA LEU A 99 7.64 14.55 12.30
C LEU A 99 6.69 15.51 13.04
N PRO A 100 6.43 16.72 12.50
CA PRO A 100 5.54 17.68 13.13
C PRO A 100 4.12 17.17 13.40
N ALA A 101 3.66 16.19 12.61
CA ALA A 101 2.31 15.62 12.71
C ALA A 101 2.25 14.33 13.55
N PHE A 102 3.30 14.03 14.34
CA PHE A 102 3.32 12.80 15.12
C PHE A 102 2.24 12.75 16.21
N ALA A 103 1.94 13.88 16.87
CA ALA A 103 0.86 13.93 17.85
C ALA A 103 -0.49 13.57 17.21
N ASP A 104 -0.84 14.23 16.10
CA ASP A 104 -2.05 13.93 15.32
C ASP A 104 -2.12 12.46 14.87
N MET A 105 -0.95 11.85 14.60
CA MET A 105 -0.84 10.44 14.19
C MET A 105 -1.09 9.48 15.35
N GLN A 106 -0.67 9.82 16.56
CA GLN A 106 -0.92 9.03 17.77
C GLN A 106 -2.41 9.05 18.14
N ASP A 107 -3.09 10.17 17.89
CA ASP A 107 -4.53 10.35 18.12
C ASP A 107 -5.39 9.81 16.95
N PHE A 108 -4.78 9.32 15.88
CA PHE A 108 -5.50 8.88 14.70
C PHE A 108 -6.22 7.55 14.92
N SER A 109 -7.54 7.54 14.74
CA SER A 109 -8.40 6.39 15.02
C SER A 109 -9.05 5.81 13.76
N PRO A 110 -9.47 4.52 13.78
CA PRO A 110 -10.20 3.94 12.67
C PRO A 110 -11.52 4.64 12.37
N CYS A 111 -12.09 5.35 13.35
CA CYS A 111 -13.38 6.03 13.24
C CYS A 111 -13.29 7.26 12.34
N GLN A 112 -12.17 7.99 12.46
CA GLN A 112 -11.84 9.09 11.57
C GLN A 112 -11.74 8.60 10.12
N LEU A 113 -10.99 7.52 9.86
CA LEU A 113 -10.87 6.95 8.51
C LEU A 113 -12.21 6.42 8.00
N TYR A 114 -12.93 5.65 8.82
CA TYR A 114 -14.19 5.03 8.46
C TYR A 114 -15.21 6.06 7.95
N SER A 115 -15.27 7.26 8.55
CA SER A 115 -16.16 8.33 8.11
C SER A 115 -15.99 8.70 6.62
N TYR A 116 -14.77 8.59 6.08
CA TYR A 116 -14.50 8.83 4.66
C TYR A 116 -14.90 7.65 3.78
N LEU A 117 -14.87 6.43 4.32
CA LEU A 117 -15.08 5.20 3.56
C LEU A 117 -16.54 4.74 3.53
N GLN A 118 -17.41 5.30 4.38
CA GLN A 118 -18.84 4.98 4.39
C GLN A 118 -19.47 5.18 3.02
N GLY A 119 -19.96 4.08 2.43
CA GLY A 119 -20.60 4.08 1.12
C GLY A 119 -19.65 4.35 -0.06
N ARG A 120 -18.33 4.24 0.15
CA ARG A 120 -17.30 4.33 -0.90
C ARG A 120 -16.48 3.05 -0.97
N THR A 121 -15.86 2.83 -2.12
CA THR A 121 -14.70 1.93 -2.25
C THR A 121 -13.41 2.72 -2.11
N LEU A 122 -12.49 2.24 -1.28
CA LEU A 122 -11.08 2.58 -1.39
C LEU A 122 -10.38 1.52 -2.24
N TRP A 123 -10.01 1.88 -3.47
CA TRP A 123 -9.21 1.05 -4.37
C TRP A 123 -7.73 1.27 -4.09
N VAL A 124 -7.11 0.29 -3.43
CA VAL A 124 -5.67 0.20 -3.17
C VAL A 124 -5.02 -0.57 -4.32
N MET A 125 -4.27 0.12 -5.16
CA MET A 125 -3.75 -0.46 -6.41
C MET A 125 -2.24 -0.32 -6.49
N GLY A 126 -1.54 -1.41 -6.77
CA GLY A 126 -0.09 -1.38 -6.92
C GLY A 126 0.59 -2.73 -6.75
N ASP A 127 1.86 -2.65 -6.40
CA ASP A 127 2.74 -3.80 -6.18
C ASP A 127 2.62 -4.41 -4.77
N SER A 128 3.62 -5.20 -4.38
CA SER A 128 3.67 -5.88 -3.08
C SER A 128 3.74 -4.94 -1.88
N LEU A 129 4.19 -3.69 -2.06
CA LEU A 129 4.12 -2.66 -1.01
C LEU A 129 2.67 -2.21 -0.79
N MET A 130 1.88 -2.08 -1.86
CA MET A 130 0.44 -1.78 -1.75
C MET A 130 -0.35 -2.97 -1.19
N ARG A 131 0.10 -4.20 -1.44
CA ARG A 131 -0.45 -5.38 -0.75
C ARG A 131 -0.19 -5.32 0.77
N ASN A 132 1.02 -4.94 1.17
CA ASN A 132 1.35 -4.74 2.59
C ASN A 132 0.48 -3.63 3.23
N TYR A 133 0.31 -2.52 2.50
CA TYR A 133 -0.58 -1.43 2.87
C TYR A 133 -2.04 -1.87 3.03
N TYR A 134 -2.56 -2.68 2.11
CA TYR A 134 -3.91 -3.26 2.21
C TYR A 134 -4.07 -4.11 3.48
N TYR A 135 -3.09 -4.95 3.82
CA TYR A 135 -3.17 -5.75 5.06
C TYR A 135 -3.08 -4.90 6.32
N ALA A 136 -2.30 -3.81 6.31
CA ALA A 136 -2.29 -2.84 7.39
C ALA A 136 -3.66 -2.14 7.53
N LEU A 137 -4.26 -1.69 6.42
CA LEU A 137 -5.62 -1.12 6.41
C LEU A 137 -6.66 -2.09 6.96
N ARG A 138 -6.59 -3.36 6.56
CA ARG A 138 -7.47 -4.42 7.06
C ARG A 138 -7.38 -4.54 8.58
N CYS A 139 -6.16 -4.51 9.13
CA CYS A 139 -5.96 -4.59 10.58
C CYS A 139 -6.31 -3.30 11.33
N PHE A 140 -6.08 -2.13 10.73
CA PHE A 140 -6.50 -0.87 11.31
C PHE A 140 -8.02 -0.74 11.33
N MET A 141 -8.71 -1.28 10.33
CA MET A 141 -10.16 -1.26 10.18
C MET A 141 -10.85 -2.51 10.73
N LEU A 142 -10.18 -3.26 11.61
CA LEU A 142 -10.61 -4.58 12.10
C LEU A 142 -12.07 -4.59 12.57
N ASP A 143 -12.45 -3.63 13.41
CA ASP A 143 -13.81 -3.58 13.98
C ASP A 143 -14.88 -3.07 13.04
N PHE A 144 -14.48 -2.47 11.92
CA PHE A 144 -15.39 -1.97 10.90
C PHE A 144 -15.60 -2.98 9.79
N TRP A 145 -15.09 -4.20 9.90
CA TRP A 145 -15.24 -5.27 8.91
C TRP A 145 -16.02 -6.45 9.52
N ASP A 146 -16.89 -7.05 8.74
CA ASP A 146 -17.61 -8.27 9.11
C ASP A 146 -16.73 -9.52 8.89
N HIS A 147 -16.04 -9.97 9.93
CA HIS A 147 -15.09 -11.09 9.84
C HIS A 147 -15.74 -12.38 9.33
N ALA A 148 -17.03 -12.59 9.61
CA ALA A 148 -17.75 -13.79 9.19
C ALA A 148 -17.89 -13.90 7.66
N LYS A 149 -17.76 -12.77 6.94
CA LYS A 149 -17.76 -12.75 5.47
C LYS A 149 -16.38 -12.98 4.86
N GLY A 150 -15.31 -12.79 5.62
CA GLY A 150 -13.95 -12.85 5.11
C GLY A 150 -13.67 -11.79 4.03
N GLU A 151 -12.73 -12.10 3.15
CA GLU A 151 -12.41 -11.28 1.98
C GLU A 151 -13.35 -11.61 0.80
N CYS A 152 -13.89 -10.58 0.17
CA CYS A 152 -14.89 -10.65 -0.89
C CYS A 152 -14.30 -10.27 -2.24
N ALA A 153 -14.82 -10.81 -3.34
CA ALA A 153 -14.46 -10.37 -4.68
C ALA A 153 -15.03 -8.96 -4.97
N PRO A 154 -14.35 -8.11 -5.77
CA PRO A 154 -14.85 -6.77 -6.10
C PRO A 154 -16.19 -6.73 -6.87
N SER A 155 -16.62 -7.85 -7.43
CA SER A 155 -17.88 -8.01 -8.15
C SER A 155 -18.40 -9.42 -7.98
N SER A 156 -19.72 -9.59 -7.96
CA SER A 156 -20.33 -10.92 -8.06
C SER A 156 -20.37 -11.45 -9.50
N ASN A 157 -20.05 -10.61 -10.49
CA ASN A 157 -20.06 -10.98 -11.89
C ASN A 157 -18.70 -11.53 -12.33
N GLU A 158 -18.65 -12.84 -12.60
CA GLU A 158 -17.44 -13.55 -13.02
C GLU A 158 -16.78 -12.93 -14.27
N ARG A 159 -17.57 -12.43 -15.24
CA ARG A 159 -17.03 -11.79 -16.44
C ARG A 159 -16.28 -10.50 -16.12
N ILE A 160 -16.79 -9.74 -15.16
CA ILE A 160 -16.14 -8.51 -14.69
C ILE A 160 -14.85 -8.87 -13.96
N LEU A 161 -14.88 -9.84 -13.04
CA LEU A 161 -13.68 -10.29 -12.32
C LEU A 161 -12.58 -10.80 -13.27
N LYS A 162 -12.94 -11.62 -14.28
CA LYS A 162 -12.03 -12.06 -15.36
C LYS A 162 -11.39 -10.87 -16.07
N SER A 163 -12.18 -9.86 -16.39
CA SER A 163 -11.70 -8.69 -17.12
C SER A 163 -10.77 -7.80 -16.27
N ILE A 164 -11.03 -7.67 -14.97
CA ILE A 164 -10.16 -6.97 -14.01
C ILE A 164 -8.84 -7.74 -13.90
N TYR A 165 -8.90 -9.04 -13.66
CA TYR A 165 -7.71 -9.89 -13.57
C TYR A 165 -6.87 -9.83 -14.85
N LYS A 166 -7.49 -9.97 -16.03
CA LYS A 166 -6.78 -9.91 -17.32
C LYS A 166 -6.10 -8.55 -17.56
N SER A 167 -6.73 -7.43 -17.19
CA SER A 167 -6.13 -6.10 -17.33
C SER A 167 -4.92 -5.90 -16.41
N ALA A 168 -4.82 -6.67 -15.31
CA ALA A 168 -3.67 -6.65 -14.40
C ALA A 168 -2.60 -7.71 -14.77
N ASP A 169 -3.00 -8.85 -15.33
CA ASP A 169 -2.10 -9.97 -15.66
C ASP A 169 -1.39 -9.77 -17.00
N THR A 170 -0.54 -8.75 -17.05
CA THR A 170 0.25 -8.48 -18.25
C THR A 170 1.49 -9.37 -18.30
N ASN A 171 1.90 -9.74 -19.51
CA ASN A 171 3.16 -10.46 -19.72
C ASN A 171 4.39 -9.52 -19.66
N ILE A 172 4.26 -8.37 -19.00
CA ILE A 172 5.33 -7.37 -18.88
C ILE A 172 6.35 -7.87 -17.85
N THR A 173 7.62 -7.83 -18.23
CA THR A 173 8.72 -8.23 -17.37
C THR A 173 9.24 -7.01 -16.61
N SER A 174 9.60 -7.19 -15.34
CA SER A 174 10.25 -6.14 -14.54
C SER A 174 11.68 -5.86 -14.99
N SER A 175 12.23 -4.75 -14.50
CA SER A 175 13.69 -4.48 -14.52
C SER A 175 14.54 -5.56 -13.83
N MET A 176 13.91 -6.43 -13.04
CA MET A 176 14.55 -7.58 -12.41
C MET A 176 14.56 -8.83 -13.30
N GLY A 177 13.91 -8.81 -14.46
CA GLY A 177 13.72 -10.00 -15.32
C GLY A 177 12.59 -10.93 -14.84
N SER A 178 11.93 -10.59 -13.72
CA SER A 178 10.81 -11.36 -13.18
C SER A 178 9.50 -10.91 -13.82
N ARG A 179 8.64 -11.87 -14.13
CA ARG A 179 7.24 -11.61 -14.52
C ARG A 179 6.41 -11.29 -13.29
N ALA A 180 5.47 -10.37 -13.46
CA ALA A 180 4.46 -10.12 -12.43
C ALA A 180 3.66 -11.40 -12.18
N ILE A 181 3.52 -11.79 -10.92
CA ILE A 181 2.49 -12.77 -10.52
C ILE A 181 1.31 -11.93 -10.08
N THR A 182 0.20 -12.03 -10.81
CA THR A 182 -1.04 -11.31 -10.51
C THR A 182 -1.88 -12.09 -9.51
N ASP A 183 -2.12 -11.48 -8.35
CA ASP A 183 -3.02 -12.00 -7.32
C ASP A 183 -4.48 -11.69 -7.68
N VAL A 184 -5.36 -12.47 -7.08
CA VAL A 184 -6.81 -12.26 -7.22
C VAL A 184 -7.23 -10.96 -6.50
N PRO A 185 -7.92 -10.04 -7.19
CA PRO A 185 -8.52 -8.86 -6.58
C PRO A 185 -9.46 -9.23 -5.45
N ARG A 186 -9.39 -8.50 -4.34
CA ARG A 186 -10.18 -8.81 -3.13
C ARG A 186 -10.52 -7.55 -2.33
N CYS A 187 -11.55 -7.63 -1.51
CA CYS A 187 -12.08 -6.53 -0.76
C CYS A 187 -12.46 -6.96 0.66
N VAL A 188 -12.30 -6.06 1.64
CA VAL A 188 -13.02 -6.17 2.90
C VAL A 188 -14.24 -5.26 2.86
N HIS A 189 -15.42 -5.82 3.16
CA HIS A 189 -16.67 -5.07 3.19
C HIS A 189 -16.87 -4.46 4.57
N LEU A 190 -17.06 -3.14 4.62
CA LEU A 190 -17.19 -2.44 5.89
C LEU A 190 -18.63 -2.54 6.41
N ILE A 191 -18.77 -2.75 7.72
CA ILE A 191 -20.05 -2.70 8.44
C ILE A 191 -20.66 -1.31 8.22
N GLY A 192 -21.95 -1.22 7.92
CA GLY A 192 -22.60 0.06 7.60
C GLY A 192 -22.28 0.62 6.20
N GLY A 193 -21.59 -0.16 5.36
CA GLY A 193 -21.39 0.14 3.94
C GLY A 193 -19.99 0.68 3.60
N GLY A 194 -19.64 0.56 2.33
CA GLY A 194 -18.30 0.82 1.81
C GLY A 194 -17.42 -0.43 1.81
N ARG A 195 -16.23 -0.32 1.21
CA ARG A 195 -15.27 -1.42 1.10
C ARG A 195 -13.85 -0.91 0.89
N ILE A 196 -12.87 -1.70 1.27
CA ILE A 196 -11.46 -1.48 0.93
C ILE A 196 -11.07 -2.62 0.02
N CYS A 197 -10.71 -2.31 -1.23
CA CYS A 197 -10.38 -3.28 -2.25
C CYS A 197 -8.91 -3.17 -2.64
N TRP A 198 -8.24 -4.31 -2.76
CA TRP A 198 -6.92 -4.40 -3.32
C TRP A 198 -6.94 -5.04 -4.71
N VAL A 199 -6.24 -4.41 -5.64
CA VAL A 199 -6.03 -4.90 -7.00
C VAL A 199 -4.54 -4.86 -7.28
N GLN A 200 -3.92 -6.01 -7.50
CA GLN A 200 -2.51 -6.04 -7.88
C GLN A 200 -2.34 -5.46 -9.27
N SER A 201 -1.42 -4.53 -9.41
CA SER A 201 -0.96 -4.01 -10.69
C SER A 201 0.41 -3.41 -10.44
N VAL A 202 1.44 -4.08 -10.93
CA VAL A 202 2.81 -3.82 -10.50
C VAL A 202 3.55 -2.89 -11.46
N ARG A 203 3.16 -2.88 -12.73
CA ARG A 203 3.73 -2.02 -13.79
C ARG A 203 2.76 -0.89 -14.10
N GLY A 204 3.27 0.33 -14.19
CA GLY A 204 2.44 1.50 -14.51
C GLY A 204 1.69 1.40 -15.84
N GLU A 205 2.22 0.65 -16.81
CA GLU A 205 1.60 0.37 -18.12
C GLU A 205 0.28 -0.41 -18.02
N GLU A 206 0.04 -1.07 -16.88
CA GLU A 206 -1.17 -1.83 -16.62
C GLU A 206 -2.31 -0.91 -16.16
N PHE A 207 -1.99 0.23 -15.52
CA PHE A 207 -2.96 1.13 -14.91
C PHE A 207 -3.83 1.82 -15.94
N ALA A 208 -3.20 2.36 -16.98
CA ALA A 208 -3.86 3.13 -18.02
C ALA A 208 -3.19 2.85 -19.37
N THR A 209 -3.99 2.84 -20.42
CA THR A 209 -3.52 2.74 -21.82
C THR A 209 -4.35 3.63 -22.73
N PRO A 210 -3.76 4.18 -23.81
CA PRO A 210 -4.52 4.88 -24.84
C PRO A 210 -5.36 3.92 -25.71
N ASN A 211 -5.12 2.61 -25.67
CA ASN A 211 -5.81 1.64 -26.51
C ASN A 211 -7.22 1.30 -25.97
N PRO A 212 -8.32 1.70 -26.64
CA PRO A 212 -9.67 1.41 -26.15
C PRO A 212 -10.05 -0.07 -26.26
N GLN A 213 -9.35 -0.86 -27.10
CA GLN A 213 -9.64 -2.29 -27.27
C GLN A 213 -9.03 -3.15 -26.16
N ASP A 214 -8.03 -2.63 -25.46
CA ASP A 214 -7.35 -3.31 -24.36
C ASP A 214 -7.17 -2.35 -23.19
N PRO A 215 -8.27 -1.91 -22.55
CA PRO A 215 -8.20 -0.86 -21.53
C PRO A 215 -7.44 -1.34 -20.29
N GLY A 216 -6.68 -0.41 -19.73
CA GLY A 216 -5.94 -0.59 -18.48
C GLY A 216 -6.88 -0.82 -17.31
N ILE A 217 -6.31 -1.24 -16.18
CA ILE A 217 -7.09 -1.66 -15.02
C ILE A 217 -7.97 -0.53 -14.46
N LEU A 218 -7.52 0.74 -14.53
CA LEU A 218 -8.33 1.88 -14.07
C LEU A 218 -9.55 2.10 -14.94
N GLN A 219 -9.40 2.12 -16.26
CA GLN A 219 -10.55 2.21 -17.17
C GLN A 219 -11.48 1.01 -16.97
N ARG A 220 -10.95 -0.18 -16.72
CA ARG A 220 -11.78 -1.36 -16.47
C ARG A 220 -12.63 -1.19 -15.22
N LEU A 221 -12.03 -0.76 -14.10
CA LEU A 221 -12.74 -0.56 -12.84
C LEU A 221 -13.80 0.55 -12.97
N GLN A 222 -13.43 1.70 -13.53
CA GLN A 222 -14.31 2.86 -13.76
C GLN A 222 -15.56 2.50 -14.57
N HIS A 223 -15.44 1.65 -15.59
CA HIS A 223 -16.58 1.28 -16.44
C HIS A 223 -17.42 0.12 -15.89
N THR A 224 -17.00 -0.56 -14.81
CA THR A 224 -17.65 -1.82 -14.39
C THR A 224 -18.09 -1.85 -12.93
N VAL A 225 -17.20 -1.50 -11.99
CA VAL A 225 -17.41 -1.77 -10.56
C VAL A 225 -17.18 -0.56 -9.67
N ALA A 226 -16.50 0.47 -10.16
CA ALA A 226 -16.20 1.65 -9.38
C ALA A 226 -17.32 2.68 -9.51
N ASP A 227 -17.65 3.32 -8.39
CA ASP A 227 -18.54 4.46 -8.34
C ASP A 227 -17.76 5.78 -8.48
N LYS A 228 -18.41 6.83 -8.97
CA LYS A 228 -17.83 8.19 -9.08
C LYS A 228 -17.29 8.75 -7.75
N ASP A 229 -17.84 8.28 -6.64
CA ASP A 229 -17.45 8.66 -5.30
C ASP A 229 -16.34 7.75 -4.75
N ASP A 230 -15.88 6.74 -5.47
CA ASP A 230 -14.77 5.92 -4.99
C ASP A 230 -13.47 6.71 -4.91
N ILE A 231 -12.54 6.21 -4.08
CA ILE A 231 -11.21 6.76 -3.86
C ILE A 231 -10.21 5.79 -4.46
N PHE A 232 -9.30 6.29 -5.28
CA PHE A 232 -8.23 5.50 -5.91
C PHE A 232 -6.89 5.88 -5.29
N LEU A 233 -6.24 4.95 -4.58
CA LEU A 233 -4.88 5.10 -4.09
C LEU A 233 -3.96 4.23 -4.94
N LEU A 234 -3.15 4.89 -5.77
CA LEU A 234 -2.30 4.25 -6.77
C LEU A 234 -0.85 4.28 -6.31
N ASN A 235 -0.11 3.20 -6.54
CA ASN A 235 1.34 3.21 -6.46
C ASN A 235 1.92 2.26 -7.50
N PHE A 236 2.85 2.78 -8.29
CA PHE A 236 3.80 1.97 -9.03
C PHE A 236 5.11 2.74 -9.13
N GLY A 237 6.19 1.99 -9.24
CA GLY A 237 7.53 2.53 -9.30
C GLY A 237 8.52 1.44 -9.05
N ARG A 238 8.31 0.61 -8.02
CA ARG A 238 9.27 -0.42 -7.64
C ARG A 238 9.54 -1.46 -8.73
N TRP A 239 8.61 -1.72 -9.63
CA TRP A 239 8.84 -2.62 -10.77
C TRP A 239 9.51 -1.94 -11.97
N HIS A 240 9.62 -0.61 -11.94
CA HIS A 240 10.36 0.22 -12.89
C HIS A 240 11.79 0.50 -12.41
N TYR A 241 12.14 0.17 -11.16
CA TYR A 241 13.49 0.39 -10.66
C TYR A 241 13.91 -0.58 -9.55
N THR A 242 15.22 -0.75 -9.43
CA THR A 242 15.81 -1.21 -8.16
C THR A 242 16.98 -0.32 -7.80
N ASN A 243 17.32 -0.24 -6.52
CA ASN A 243 18.50 0.49 -6.08
C ASN A 243 19.78 0.00 -6.80
N CYS A 244 19.86 -1.31 -7.10
CA CYS A 244 21.06 -1.91 -7.66
C CYS A 244 21.15 -1.83 -9.19
N ARG A 245 20.01 -1.85 -9.91
CA ARG A 245 19.99 -1.80 -11.39
C ARG A 245 19.61 -0.43 -11.96
N GLY A 246 19.15 0.50 -11.14
CA GLY A 246 18.68 1.80 -11.58
C GLY A 246 17.23 1.78 -12.08
N LEU A 247 16.86 2.81 -12.85
CA LEU A 247 15.49 3.13 -13.27
C LEU A 247 15.31 2.95 -14.78
N GLU A 248 14.27 2.22 -15.18
CA GLU A 248 13.72 2.19 -16.54
C GLU A 248 12.93 3.47 -16.84
N ALA A 249 13.67 4.56 -17.06
CA ALA A 249 13.09 5.89 -17.03
C ALA A 249 12.03 6.15 -18.11
N GLU A 250 12.18 5.59 -19.31
CA GLU A 250 11.24 5.81 -20.41
C GLU A 250 9.88 5.16 -20.14
N GLY A 251 9.87 3.85 -19.83
CA GLY A 251 8.65 3.13 -19.47
C GLY A 251 7.93 3.75 -18.28
N TYR A 252 8.67 4.14 -17.24
CA TYR A 252 8.09 4.79 -16.07
C TYR A 252 7.44 6.14 -16.40
N ARG A 253 8.12 6.98 -17.19
CA ARG A 253 7.60 8.29 -17.61
C ARG A 253 6.36 8.14 -18.48
N GLN A 254 6.37 7.20 -19.42
CA GLN A 254 5.24 6.95 -20.30
C GLN A 254 4.02 6.48 -19.50
N ALA A 255 4.20 5.53 -18.58
CA ALA A 255 3.14 5.06 -17.71
C ALA A 255 2.54 6.19 -16.84
N LEU A 256 3.39 7.02 -16.21
CA LEU A 256 2.91 8.18 -15.44
C LEU A 256 2.13 9.17 -16.30
N LYS A 257 2.58 9.38 -17.54
CA LYS A 257 1.89 10.26 -18.50
C LYS A 257 0.51 9.71 -18.84
N GLU A 258 0.40 8.42 -19.16
CA GLU A 258 -0.88 7.77 -19.50
C GLU A 258 -1.86 7.79 -18.33
N VAL A 259 -1.38 7.57 -17.10
CA VAL A 259 -2.18 7.70 -15.87
C VAL A 259 -2.64 9.14 -15.67
N GLY A 260 -1.75 10.13 -15.86
CA GLY A 260 -2.09 11.54 -15.77
C GLY A 260 -3.12 11.99 -16.81
N GLU A 261 -2.97 11.55 -18.06
CA GLU A 261 -3.92 11.81 -19.15
C GLU A 261 -5.29 11.18 -18.86
N LEU A 262 -5.32 9.95 -18.36
CA LEU A 262 -6.56 9.30 -17.95
C LEU A 262 -7.23 10.04 -16.80
N TYR A 263 -6.48 10.47 -15.78
CA TYR A 263 -7.02 11.27 -14.68
C TYR A 263 -7.63 12.55 -15.23
N GLN A 264 -6.89 13.33 -16.02
CA GLN A 264 -7.39 14.59 -16.57
C GLN A 264 -8.68 14.40 -17.37
N LYS A 265 -8.76 13.32 -18.17
CA LYS A 265 -9.95 12.97 -18.95
C LYS A 265 -11.15 12.59 -18.09
N THR A 266 -10.92 11.88 -16.97
CA THR A 266 -12.00 11.30 -16.15
C THR A 266 -12.26 12.07 -14.85
N ARG A 267 -11.50 13.13 -14.56
CA ARG A 267 -11.51 13.86 -13.27
C ARG A 267 -12.89 14.38 -12.87
N SER A 268 -13.73 14.77 -13.82
CA SER A 268 -15.10 15.24 -13.53
C SER A 268 -16.00 14.13 -12.99
N GLU A 269 -15.71 12.88 -13.33
CA GLU A 269 -16.46 11.70 -12.91
C GLU A 269 -15.78 10.98 -11.75
N PHE A 270 -14.46 10.80 -11.79
CA PHE A 270 -13.68 10.12 -10.75
C PHE A 270 -12.62 11.05 -10.15
N PRO A 271 -13.01 12.06 -9.34
CA PRO A 271 -12.08 13.10 -8.91
C PRO A 271 -11.07 12.64 -7.84
N ASN A 272 -11.38 11.59 -7.08
CA ASN A 272 -10.68 11.24 -5.84
C ASN A 272 -9.50 10.29 -6.09
N TRP A 273 -8.52 10.73 -6.86
CA TRP A 273 -7.28 9.98 -7.08
C TRP A 273 -6.18 10.50 -6.16
N LEU A 274 -5.37 9.59 -5.64
CA LEU A 274 -4.13 9.86 -4.92
C LEU A 274 -3.04 8.97 -5.51
N PHE A 275 -1.88 9.54 -5.83
CA PHE A 275 -0.70 8.78 -6.19
C PHE A 275 0.28 8.77 -5.02
N LYS A 276 0.56 7.59 -4.48
CA LYS A 276 1.56 7.38 -3.44
C LYS A 276 2.92 7.15 -4.08
N THR A 277 3.96 7.82 -3.62
CA THR A 277 5.34 7.52 -4.04
C THR A 277 5.81 6.18 -3.46
N SER A 278 6.75 5.50 -4.10
CA SER A 278 7.30 4.26 -3.52
C SER A 278 8.16 4.61 -2.30
N THR A 279 8.00 3.86 -1.21
CA THR A 279 8.85 3.99 -0.01
C THR A 279 10.31 3.67 -0.34
N HIS A 280 11.22 4.16 0.50
CA HIS A 280 12.62 3.80 0.38
C HIS A 280 12.84 2.30 0.57
N ASP A 281 13.71 1.73 -0.24
CA ASP A 281 14.24 0.36 -0.14
C ASP A 281 15.64 0.45 0.47
N HIS A 282 15.94 -0.39 1.46
CA HIS A 282 17.24 -0.42 2.16
C HIS A 282 18.10 -1.63 1.76
N THR A 283 17.94 -2.11 0.53
CA THR A 283 18.70 -3.21 -0.05
C THR A 283 20.16 -2.82 -0.26
N ALA A 284 21.07 -3.66 0.20
CA ALA A 284 22.49 -3.54 -0.11
C ALA A 284 22.77 -3.91 -1.57
N CYS A 285 23.64 -3.14 -2.23
CA CYS A 285 24.06 -3.37 -3.60
C CYS A 285 25.57 -3.56 -3.67
N ARG A 286 26.01 -4.57 -4.43
CA ARG A 286 27.41 -4.82 -4.76
C ARG A 286 27.51 -5.16 -6.23
N GLU A 287 28.36 -4.45 -6.96
CA GLU A 287 28.59 -4.69 -8.39
C GLU A 287 27.28 -4.68 -9.22
N GLY A 288 26.35 -3.77 -8.88
CA GLY A 288 25.05 -3.65 -9.55
C GLY A 288 24.04 -4.78 -9.23
N LYS A 289 24.38 -5.69 -8.30
CA LYS A 289 23.53 -6.80 -7.88
C LYS A 289 23.06 -6.60 -6.43
N ARG A 290 21.87 -7.12 -6.13
CA ARG A 290 21.34 -7.18 -4.76
C ARG A 290 22.23 -8.09 -3.92
N HIS A 291 22.69 -7.57 -2.79
CA HIS A 291 23.41 -8.32 -1.78
C HIS A 291 22.45 -8.62 -0.61
N GLU A 292 22.30 -9.90 -0.28
CA GLU A 292 21.49 -10.31 0.87
C GLU A 292 22.20 -9.95 2.17
N VAL A 293 21.44 -9.34 3.09
CA VAL A 293 21.91 -9.01 4.43
C VAL A 293 21.15 -9.87 5.44
N THR A 294 21.88 -10.48 6.36
CA THR A 294 21.31 -11.37 7.38
C THR A 294 20.85 -10.59 8.60
N ASP A 295 21.67 -9.66 9.07
CA ASP A 295 21.48 -9.13 10.43
C ASP A 295 20.54 -7.94 10.46
N GLN A 296 20.76 -6.99 9.55
CA GLN A 296 20.00 -5.74 9.43
C GLN A 296 20.01 -5.21 8.00
N CYS A 297 18.92 -4.56 7.62
CA CYS A 297 18.94 -3.69 6.45
C CYS A 297 19.85 -2.50 6.73
N ILE A 298 20.44 -1.93 5.68
CA ILE A 298 21.48 -0.92 5.85
C ILE A 298 20.93 0.48 5.63
N PRO A 299 21.46 1.50 6.32
CA PRO A 299 21.13 2.89 6.03
C PRO A 299 21.32 3.21 4.54
N ALA A 300 20.47 4.07 3.99
CA ALA A 300 20.51 4.43 2.57
C ALA A 300 21.90 4.91 2.08
N VAL A 301 22.65 5.58 2.95
CA VAL A 301 24.00 6.10 2.66
C VAL A 301 25.08 5.01 2.56
N GLU A 302 24.82 3.83 3.12
CA GLU A 302 25.70 2.66 3.09
C GLU A 302 25.29 1.65 2.00
N GLY A 303 24.17 1.91 1.33
CA GLY A 303 23.49 1.06 0.36
C GLY A 303 24.33 0.50 -0.79
N GLY A 304 25.45 1.14 -1.14
CA GLY A 304 26.19 0.83 -2.37
C GLY A 304 25.46 1.28 -3.65
N TYR A 305 24.49 2.20 -3.51
CA TYR A 305 23.76 2.84 -4.61
C TYR A 305 23.67 4.36 -4.39
N PRO A 306 23.52 5.18 -5.44
CA PRO A 306 23.27 6.60 -5.28
C PRO A 306 21.93 6.85 -4.58
N ALA A 307 21.94 7.50 -3.41
CA ALA A 307 20.71 7.85 -2.69
C ALA A 307 19.73 8.70 -3.52
N SER A 308 20.23 9.38 -4.55
CA SER A 308 19.44 10.16 -5.51
C SER A 308 18.52 9.32 -6.39
N PHE A 309 18.69 7.99 -6.49
CA PHE A 309 17.85 7.15 -7.35
C PHE A 309 16.39 7.14 -6.93
N GLY A 310 16.10 6.86 -5.66
CA GLY A 310 14.72 6.91 -5.19
C GLY A 310 14.14 8.33 -5.25
N GLN A 311 14.94 9.36 -4.94
CA GLN A 311 14.54 10.77 -5.10
C GLN A 311 14.17 11.10 -6.55
N ARG A 312 14.93 10.57 -7.53
CA ARG A 312 14.68 10.78 -8.95
C ARG A 312 13.35 10.19 -9.40
N ILE A 313 12.93 9.07 -8.84
CA ILE A 313 11.66 8.43 -9.19
C ILE A 313 10.50 9.29 -8.71
N ASN A 314 10.58 9.76 -7.48
CA ASN A 314 9.54 10.62 -6.92
C ASN A 314 9.49 11.95 -7.65
N SER A 315 10.63 12.56 -7.97
CA SER A 315 10.64 13.82 -8.71
C SER A 315 10.09 13.67 -10.14
N ILE A 316 10.27 12.51 -10.78
CA ILE A 316 9.62 12.21 -12.07
C ILE A 316 8.10 12.10 -11.89
N ALA A 317 7.62 11.37 -10.88
CA ALA A 317 6.19 11.28 -10.59
C ALA A 317 5.59 12.65 -10.26
N GLU A 318 6.23 13.42 -9.38
CA GLU A 318 5.86 14.79 -9.02
C GLU A 318 5.79 15.72 -10.23
N SER A 319 6.80 15.68 -11.09
CA SER A 319 6.83 16.52 -12.28
C SER A 319 5.72 16.15 -13.26
N ILE A 320 5.52 14.87 -13.56
CA ILE A 320 4.58 14.43 -14.59
C ILE A 320 3.16 14.50 -14.06
N LEU A 321 2.84 13.77 -12.98
CA LEU A 321 1.50 13.70 -12.42
C LEU A 321 1.04 15.05 -11.84
N GLY A 322 1.98 15.86 -11.33
CA GLY A 322 1.71 17.24 -10.91
C GLY A 322 1.21 18.13 -12.06
N SER A 323 1.71 17.96 -13.28
CA SER A 323 1.22 18.70 -14.46
C SER A 323 -0.25 18.35 -14.82
N TYR A 324 -0.71 17.15 -14.45
CA TYR A 324 -2.10 16.71 -14.58
C TYR A 324 -2.93 16.98 -13.32
N SER A 325 -2.35 17.65 -12.32
CA SER A 325 -2.99 17.93 -11.02
C SER A 325 -3.43 16.68 -10.26
N VAL A 326 -2.77 15.53 -10.46
CA VAL A 326 -2.99 14.34 -9.63
C VAL A 326 -2.36 14.62 -8.25
N PRO A 327 -3.11 14.51 -7.14
CA PRO A 327 -2.54 14.64 -5.82
C PRO A 327 -1.49 13.56 -5.53
N ILE A 328 -0.35 13.98 -4.98
CA ILE A 328 0.76 13.08 -4.64
C ILE A 328 0.94 13.00 -3.13
N LEU A 329 1.10 11.77 -2.65
CA LEU A 329 1.43 11.42 -1.29
C LEU A 329 2.91 11.02 -1.22
N ASP A 330 3.75 11.90 -0.68
CA ASP A 330 5.16 11.59 -0.45
C ASP A 330 5.30 10.67 0.77
N THR A 331 5.62 9.40 0.52
CA THR A 331 5.95 8.39 1.54
C THR A 331 7.43 8.02 1.50
N TYR A 332 8.19 8.58 0.57
CA TYR A 332 9.60 8.25 0.40
C TYR A 332 10.49 9.00 1.38
N GLN A 333 10.36 10.33 1.48
CA GLN A 333 11.28 11.12 2.32
C GLN A 333 11.27 10.66 3.79
N PRO A 334 10.11 10.41 4.42
CA PRO A 334 10.09 9.91 5.78
C PRO A 334 10.77 8.54 5.93
N THR A 335 10.71 7.69 4.88
CA THR A 335 11.19 6.30 4.96
C THR A 335 12.69 6.14 4.73
N ILE A 336 13.43 7.15 4.26
CA ILE A 336 14.89 7.08 4.02
C ILE A 336 15.69 6.66 5.27
N ALA A 337 15.23 7.07 6.46
CA ALA A 337 15.92 6.77 7.71
C ALA A 337 15.45 5.47 8.37
N MET A 338 14.43 4.80 7.84
CA MET A 338 13.63 3.78 8.55
C MET A 338 14.07 2.34 8.23
N HIS A 339 15.36 2.12 7.98
CA HIS A 339 15.95 0.83 7.62
C HIS A 339 15.68 -0.30 8.63
N GLU A 340 15.50 0.01 9.92
CA GLU A 340 15.23 -1.00 10.94
C GLU A 340 13.80 -1.57 10.89
N GLY A 341 12.89 -0.88 10.18
CA GLY A 341 11.48 -1.20 10.09
C GLY A 341 11.10 -2.31 9.11
N HIS A 342 12.08 -2.99 8.50
CA HIS A 342 11.86 -3.98 7.43
C HIS A 342 11.54 -5.39 7.92
N ILE A 343 10.70 -6.16 7.21
CA ILE A 343 10.33 -7.53 7.65
C ILE A 343 11.52 -8.50 7.60
N LEU A 344 11.37 -9.62 8.31
CA LEU A 344 12.19 -10.81 8.15
C LEU A 344 11.44 -11.85 7.30
N TYR A 345 12.17 -12.67 6.55
CA TYR A 345 11.58 -13.82 5.88
C TYR A 345 11.06 -14.85 6.91
N PRO A 346 10.10 -15.71 6.56
CA PRO A 346 9.65 -16.78 7.46
C PRO A 346 10.74 -17.85 7.61
N PRO A 347 10.67 -18.70 8.67
CA PRO A 347 11.50 -19.89 8.77
C PRO A 347 11.43 -20.75 7.49
N PRO A 348 12.55 -21.38 7.07
CA PRO A 348 13.84 -21.43 7.76
C PRO A 348 14.75 -20.21 7.53
N ARG A 349 14.33 -19.23 6.72
CA ARG A 349 15.11 -18.03 6.39
C ARG A 349 14.86 -16.86 7.34
N SER A 350 14.43 -17.11 8.58
CA SER A 350 14.09 -16.05 9.54
C SER A 350 15.24 -15.14 9.96
N THR A 351 16.47 -15.51 9.58
CA THR A 351 17.67 -14.69 9.74
C THR A 351 18.01 -13.87 8.50
N VAL A 352 17.16 -13.84 7.47
CA VAL A 352 17.38 -13.04 6.26
C VAL A 352 16.35 -11.92 6.25
N ARG A 353 16.83 -10.69 6.08
CA ARG A 353 15.98 -9.50 6.04
C ARG A 353 15.44 -9.25 4.64
N ASP A 354 14.16 -8.94 4.55
CA ASP A 354 13.59 -8.35 3.35
C ASP A 354 13.65 -6.82 3.47
N CYS A 355 14.67 -6.23 2.86
CA CYS A 355 14.90 -4.78 2.90
C CYS A 355 14.04 -3.96 1.94
N LEU A 356 13.00 -4.57 1.37
CA LEU A 356 12.01 -3.89 0.55
C LEU A 356 10.70 -3.71 1.34
N HIS A 357 10.20 -4.78 1.96
CA HIS A 357 8.91 -4.75 2.64
C HIS A 357 9.04 -4.31 4.10
N TYR A 358 8.11 -3.49 4.58
CA TYR A 358 8.10 -2.98 5.95
C TYR A 358 7.23 -3.81 6.89
N CYS A 359 7.61 -3.83 8.16
CA CYS A 359 6.80 -4.37 9.23
C CYS A 359 5.50 -3.58 9.42
N SER A 360 4.50 -4.30 9.90
CA SER A 360 3.20 -3.80 10.30
C SER A 360 2.86 -4.47 11.64
N PRO A 361 2.64 -3.69 12.71
CA PRO A 361 2.60 -2.23 12.70
C PRO A 361 3.94 -1.54 12.40
N GLY A 362 3.93 -0.43 11.65
CA GLY A 362 5.11 0.29 11.17
C GLY A 362 4.81 1.28 10.04
N ILE A 363 5.56 1.23 8.95
CA ILE A 363 5.43 2.18 7.83
C ILE A 363 4.06 2.15 7.14
N PRO A 364 3.46 0.97 6.86
CA PRO A 364 2.14 0.93 6.26
C PRO A 364 1.10 1.74 7.05
N GLU A 365 1.15 1.70 8.37
CA GLU A 365 0.27 2.44 9.28
C GLU A 365 0.51 3.97 9.20
N PHE A 366 1.76 4.40 9.18
CA PHE A 366 2.10 5.81 8.90
C PHE A 366 1.49 6.29 7.57
N GLU A 367 1.56 5.45 6.54
CA GLU A 367 1.00 5.77 5.23
C GLU A 367 -0.53 5.90 5.26
N ILE A 368 -1.22 5.11 6.11
CA ILE A 368 -2.68 5.20 6.30
C ILE A 368 -3.05 6.57 6.84
N PHE A 369 -2.32 7.04 7.86
CA PHE A 369 -2.50 8.39 8.39
C PHE A 369 -2.25 9.46 7.32
N MET A 370 -1.17 9.32 6.55
CA MET A 370 -0.85 10.26 5.47
C MET A 370 -1.93 10.28 4.38
N MET A 371 -2.50 9.13 4.02
CA MET A 371 -3.64 9.03 3.11
C MET A 371 -4.86 9.79 3.67
N ALA A 372 -5.20 9.60 4.95
CA ALA A 372 -6.33 10.29 5.56
C ALA A 372 -6.13 11.82 5.59
N ARG A 373 -4.90 12.30 5.87
CA ARG A 373 -4.58 13.73 5.73
C ARG A 373 -4.70 14.22 4.29
N ALA A 374 -4.33 13.38 3.32
CA ALA A 374 -4.49 13.70 1.91
C ALA A 374 -5.97 13.81 1.52
N PHE A 375 -6.89 13.07 2.15
CA PHE A 375 -8.34 13.24 1.94
C PHE A 375 -8.77 14.66 2.30
N VAL A 376 -8.41 15.13 3.49
CA VAL A 376 -8.71 16.50 3.96
C VAL A 376 -8.08 17.53 3.03
N LYS A 377 -6.78 17.41 2.75
CA LYS A 377 -6.02 18.36 1.91
C LYS A 377 -6.62 18.51 0.51
N ASN A 378 -7.12 17.43 -0.07
CA ASN A 378 -7.65 17.42 -1.44
C ASN A 378 -9.18 17.57 -1.50
N GLY A 379 -9.82 17.91 -0.38
CA GLY A 379 -11.26 18.17 -0.34
C GLY A 379 -12.14 16.93 -0.54
N ILE A 380 -11.59 15.72 -0.34
CA ILE A 380 -12.40 14.51 -0.24
C ILE A 380 -13.17 14.61 1.08
N LYS A 381 -14.50 14.49 1.03
CA LYS A 381 -15.38 14.65 2.19
C LYS A 381 -16.11 13.34 2.51
N PRO A 382 -16.46 13.07 3.78
CA PRO A 382 -17.44 12.04 4.12
C PRO A 382 -18.73 12.18 3.29
N LEU A 383 -19.31 11.08 2.81
CA LEU A 383 -20.57 11.12 2.04
C LEU A 383 -21.83 11.32 2.91
N GLY A 384 -21.66 11.29 4.24
CA GLY A 384 -22.77 11.12 5.17
C GLY A 384 -23.28 9.68 5.18
N LYS A 385 -24.19 9.37 6.10
CA LYS A 385 -24.85 8.05 6.12
C LYS A 385 -25.74 7.94 4.89
N ARG A 386 -25.41 7.02 3.99
CA ARG A 386 -26.35 6.58 2.94
C ARG A 386 -27.24 5.50 3.54
N ASP A 387 -28.53 5.55 3.23
CA ASP A 387 -29.44 4.43 3.47
C ASP A 387 -29.01 3.26 2.58
N SER A 388 -28.06 2.46 3.07
CA SER A 388 -27.49 1.35 2.32
C SER A 388 -28.46 0.18 2.32
N THR A 389 -29.58 0.31 1.60
CA THR A 389 -30.50 -0.82 1.36
C THR A 389 -29.91 -1.85 0.39
N SER A 390 -28.89 -1.46 -0.37
CA SER A 390 -28.07 -2.35 -1.19
C SER A 390 -26.97 -2.99 -0.33
N SER A 391 -27.30 -4.11 0.32
CA SER A 391 -26.29 -5.02 0.87
C SER A 391 -25.46 -5.57 -0.30
N LEU A 392 -24.23 -5.08 -0.48
CA LEU A 392 -23.29 -5.66 -1.43
C LEU A 392 -23.06 -7.13 -1.10
N GLN A 393 -23.44 -8.02 -2.01
CA GLN A 393 -23.22 -9.45 -1.86
C GLN A 393 -21.72 -9.73 -1.82
N CYS A 394 -21.24 -10.28 -0.70
CA CYS A 394 -19.89 -10.80 -0.61
C CYS A 394 -19.84 -12.16 -1.32
N LEU A 395 -19.09 -12.25 -2.42
CA LEU A 395 -18.63 -13.54 -2.93
C LEU A 395 -17.26 -13.81 -2.33
N PRO A 396 -17.09 -14.87 -1.52
CA PRO A 396 -15.81 -15.16 -0.89
C PRO A 396 -14.75 -15.40 -1.96
N VAL A 397 -13.56 -14.84 -1.76
CA VAL A 397 -12.39 -15.17 -2.56
C VAL A 397 -11.72 -16.38 -1.92
N THR A 398 -11.98 -17.58 -2.44
CA THR A 398 -11.29 -18.79 -1.97
C THR A 398 -9.89 -18.87 -2.56
N GLU A 399 -8.88 -19.02 -1.69
CA GLU A 399 -7.52 -19.54 -1.90
C GLU A 399 -6.85 -19.27 -3.25
N PHE A 400 -6.09 -18.16 -3.33
CA PHE A 400 -4.84 -17.91 -4.11
C PHE A 400 -4.75 -18.34 -5.59
N ARG A 401 -5.82 -18.88 -6.18
CA ARG A 401 -5.84 -19.40 -7.53
C ARG A 401 -7.00 -18.74 -8.26
N PRO A 402 -6.70 -17.91 -9.27
CA PRO A 402 -7.68 -17.59 -10.28
C PRO A 402 -8.33 -18.90 -10.77
N PRO A 403 -9.65 -18.95 -11.03
CA PRO A 403 -10.26 -20.14 -11.60
C PRO A 403 -9.50 -20.60 -12.86
N ALA A 404 -9.53 -21.91 -13.16
CA ALA A 404 -8.79 -22.49 -14.28
C ALA A 404 -8.98 -21.67 -15.58
N GLY A 405 -7.88 -21.31 -16.24
CA GLY A 405 -7.86 -20.49 -17.45
C GLY A 405 -7.85 -18.97 -17.24
N TRP A 406 -7.80 -18.47 -16.00
CA TRP A 406 -7.66 -17.03 -15.73
C TRP A 406 -6.20 -16.56 -15.75
N SER A 407 -5.25 -17.42 -15.36
CA SER A 407 -3.82 -17.11 -15.35
C SER A 407 -3.07 -18.10 -16.22
N TYR A 408 -2.34 -17.62 -17.23
CA TYR A 408 -1.44 -18.47 -18.01
C TYR A 408 -0.31 -19.05 -17.13
N TYR A 409 0.18 -18.27 -16.16
CA TYR A 409 1.31 -18.65 -15.30
C TYR A 409 0.95 -19.72 -14.25
N LEU A 410 -0.17 -19.55 -13.54
CA LEU A 410 -0.61 -20.56 -12.56
C LEU A 410 -1.19 -21.80 -13.24
N ASP A 411 -1.86 -21.67 -14.40
CA ASP A 411 -2.22 -22.83 -15.22
C ASP A 411 -0.95 -23.58 -15.66
N MET A 412 0.12 -22.90 -16.06
CA MET A 412 1.39 -23.53 -16.47
C MET A 412 2.08 -24.24 -15.29
N ILE A 413 2.19 -23.61 -14.12
CA ILE A 413 2.77 -24.25 -12.93
C ILE A 413 1.91 -25.43 -12.48
N SER A 414 0.59 -25.26 -12.41
CA SER A 414 -0.31 -26.34 -12.03
C SER A 414 -0.26 -27.49 -13.03
N ARG A 415 -0.22 -27.22 -14.36
CA ARG A 415 -0.10 -28.26 -15.38
C ARG A 415 1.25 -28.97 -15.33
N ASN A 416 2.35 -28.25 -15.04
CA ASN A 416 3.67 -28.84 -14.89
C ASN A 416 3.79 -29.68 -13.61
N GLN A 417 3.14 -29.27 -12.51
CA GLN A 417 3.04 -30.07 -11.28
C GLN A 417 2.14 -31.30 -11.45
N SER A 418 1.03 -31.18 -12.20
CA SER A 418 0.15 -32.31 -12.51
C SER A 418 0.76 -33.29 -13.51
N ALA A 419 1.67 -32.85 -14.37
CA ALA A 419 2.44 -33.70 -15.27
C ALA A 419 3.59 -34.42 -14.55
N ALA A 420 4.04 -33.92 -13.40
CA ALA A 420 4.95 -34.61 -12.49
C ALA A 420 4.18 -35.65 -11.65
N SER A 421 3.98 -36.84 -12.22
CA SER A 421 3.35 -38.00 -11.57
C SER A 421 4.07 -38.46 -10.27
N PRO A 422 3.42 -39.27 -9.40
CA PRO A 422 3.78 -39.51 -7.99
C PRO A 422 5.07 -40.32 -7.70
N ALA A 423 5.96 -40.52 -8.68
CA ALA A 423 7.03 -41.51 -8.58
C ALA A 423 8.32 -41.06 -7.87
N MET A 424 8.39 -39.83 -7.32
CA MET A 424 9.63 -39.25 -6.77
C MET A 424 9.48 -38.62 -5.38
N ALA A 425 8.61 -39.15 -4.52
CA ALA A 425 8.41 -38.67 -3.14
C ALA A 425 9.58 -38.98 -2.17
N GLY A 426 10.81 -39.17 -2.66
CA GLY A 426 11.93 -39.68 -1.86
C GLY A 426 13.23 -38.86 -1.88
N ALA A 427 13.32 -37.70 -2.55
CA ALA A 427 14.62 -37.03 -2.72
C ALA A 427 14.61 -35.50 -2.91
N HIS A 428 13.66 -34.75 -2.33
CA HIS A 428 13.65 -33.29 -2.47
C HIS A 428 13.77 -32.56 -1.13
N ALA A 429 15.02 -32.42 -0.67
CA ALA A 429 15.39 -31.45 0.37
C ALA A 429 16.65 -30.61 0.02
N ALA A 430 17.18 -30.68 -1.21
CA ALA A 430 18.44 -29.98 -1.54
C ALA A 430 18.52 -29.36 -2.95
N ILE A 431 17.47 -29.43 -3.77
CA ILE A 431 17.52 -28.96 -5.17
C ILE A 431 16.46 -27.87 -5.37
N ASP A 432 16.68 -26.67 -4.82
CA ASP A 432 15.87 -25.49 -5.24
C ASP A 432 16.53 -24.12 -5.01
N VAL A 433 17.87 -24.05 -4.91
CA VAL A 433 18.59 -22.77 -4.81
C VAL A 433 19.57 -22.56 -5.98
N GLN A 434 20.15 -23.64 -6.53
CA GLN A 434 21.10 -23.52 -7.65
C GLN A 434 20.42 -23.26 -9.01
N GLN A 435 19.20 -23.76 -9.23
CA GLN A 435 18.53 -23.60 -10.54
C GLN A 435 18.02 -22.17 -10.76
N GLN A 436 17.68 -21.44 -9.69
CA GLN A 436 17.28 -20.03 -9.79
C GLN A 436 18.47 -19.09 -10.03
N GLN A 437 19.69 -19.49 -9.64
CA GLN A 437 20.92 -18.75 -9.95
C GLN A 437 21.44 -19.02 -11.38
N GLN A 438 21.21 -20.20 -11.94
CA GLN A 438 21.69 -20.55 -13.29
C GLN A 438 20.84 -19.95 -14.43
N LEU A 439 19.62 -19.46 -14.16
CA LEU A 439 18.78 -18.79 -15.15
C LEU A 439 19.03 -17.27 -15.25
N LEU A 440 20.06 -16.74 -14.56
CA LEU A 440 20.31 -15.30 -14.46
C LEU A 440 21.56 -14.77 -15.19
N GLU A 441 22.41 -15.60 -15.84
CA GLU A 441 23.46 -15.14 -16.78
C GLU A 441 23.76 -16.27 -17.81
N PRO A 442 24.07 -15.99 -19.10
CA PRO A 442 24.64 -14.75 -19.63
C PRO A 442 24.03 -14.22 -20.96
N GLU A 443 23.85 -12.90 -21.05
CA GLU A 443 24.01 -12.14 -22.31
C GLU A 443 24.21 -10.66 -21.98
N LEU A 444 25.40 -10.32 -21.50
CA LEU A 444 25.86 -8.94 -21.32
C LEU A 444 27.37 -8.90 -21.60
N GLN A 445 27.71 -9.30 -22.81
CA GLN A 445 29.00 -9.05 -23.45
C GLN A 445 28.76 -8.66 -24.91
N GLU A 446 28.07 -7.55 -25.15
CA GLU A 446 28.28 -6.71 -26.33
C GLU A 446 27.45 -5.43 -26.18
N GLN A 447 28.10 -4.35 -25.71
CA GLN A 447 27.83 -2.94 -26.05
C GLN A 447 28.53 -2.06 -25.01
N VAL A 448 29.85 -1.99 -25.13
CA VAL A 448 30.61 -0.79 -24.77
C VAL A 448 31.32 -0.36 -26.05
N LEU A 449 30.66 0.52 -26.79
CA LEU A 449 31.25 1.57 -27.64
C LEU A 449 30.26 2.73 -27.71
#